data_AF-A0A6C7D5K4-F1
#
_entry.id   AF-A0A6C7D5K4-F1
#
_cell.length_a   1.000
_cell.length_b   1.000
_cell.length_c   1.000
_cell.angle_alpha   90.00
_cell.angle_beta   90.00
_cell.angle_gamma   90.00
#
_symmetry.space_group_name_H-M   'P 1'
#
loop_
_entity.id
_entity.type
_entity.pdbx_description
1 polymer ?
#
loop_
_entity_poly.entity_id
_entity_poly.type
_entity_poly.pdbx_seq_one_letter_code
_entity_poly.pdbx_strand_id
1 'polypeptide(L)'
;MTENAVYLDTEGTGLDPATDAMLEIAIVDDTGAVLVNSLIAPPAGISSWPEAQRIHGITPAMVAGAPKLAQLAPQIEAAVRGRDVVIYNAEFDTGFLGPLLDSARSVQCCMEAWSEHVHEWDSRFGRLRWHRLAAAADSVQFAWPGQKHRALADTLACRAVWRYLHSPQERERVDALIRDRQLTIEAMNILRSYERKGELRNNRWRDYMTSFLQTWWLRRYGAWTHWTRGLSTANASIEFTQLFFGKSPALLALEDQVSQVYTSRKAIPDNLHPASYFLRETWFQKELSPAAAYIGKKSGWLLYDSAENARIQALFPLRFNKPLRFPGDALLTRSALLKAGLTKLQVDALPPVAERQNGFSGEWYKLYLIAKNTLPNPDTVPLSCCTPEIPATDLHTTERVIQILKSQQGEHS
;
A
#
# COMPACT_ATOMS: atom_id res chain seq x y z
N MET A 1 8.59 -38.69 -8.96
CA MET A 1 9.14 -37.87 -10.05
C MET A 1 9.35 -38.80 -11.24
N THR A 2 8.64 -38.58 -12.34
CA THR A 2 8.88 -39.31 -13.59
C THR A 2 10.09 -38.69 -14.29
N GLU A 3 11.30 -38.89 -13.74
CA GLU A 3 12.57 -38.41 -14.33
C GLU A 3 12.85 -38.99 -15.72
N ASN A 4 11.90 -39.74 -16.28
CA ASN A 4 12.05 -40.59 -17.42
C ASN A 4 10.81 -40.54 -18.34
N ALA A 5 10.04 -39.44 -18.28
CA ALA A 5 8.94 -39.16 -19.21
C ALA A 5 9.45 -38.33 -20.40
N VAL A 6 8.86 -38.58 -21.56
CA VAL A 6 9.01 -37.76 -22.77
C VAL A 6 7.64 -37.43 -23.33
N TYR A 7 7.55 -36.28 -23.97
CA TYR A 7 6.31 -35.78 -24.54
C TYR A 7 6.46 -35.74 -26.04
N LEU A 8 5.41 -36.12 -26.75
CA LEU A 8 5.42 -36.25 -28.19
C LEU A 8 4.13 -35.71 -28.79
N ASP A 9 4.25 -35.10 -29.96
CA ASP A 9 3.15 -34.67 -30.82
C ASP A 9 3.59 -34.80 -32.29
N THR A 10 2.63 -35.06 -33.18
CA THR A 10 2.85 -35.16 -34.62
C THR A 10 1.85 -34.33 -35.41
N GLU A 11 2.29 -33.82 -36.56
CA GLU A 11 1.40 -33.22 -37.56
C GLU A 11 1.38 -34.10 -38.80
N GLY A 12 0.23 -34.27 -39.43
CA GLY A 12 0.05 -35.16 -40.58
C GLY A 12 -0.74 -34.53 -41.72
N THR A 13 -0.84 -35.26 -42.83
CA THR A 13 -1.63 -34.84 -44.02
C THR A 13 -3.14 -34.92 -43.78
N GLY A 14 -3.54 -35.63 -42.74
CA GLY A 14 -4.92 -35.88 -42.34
C GLY A 14 -4.98 -36.66 -41.04
N LEU A 15 -6.04 -37.45 -40.85
CA LEU A 15 -6.32 -38.13 -39.58
C LEU A 15 -6.29 -39.65 -39.63
N ASP A 16 -6.18 -40.26 -40.81
CA ASP A 16 -6.25 -41.71 -40.98
C ASP A 16 -4.86 -42.31 -41.23
N PRO A 17 -4.27 -43.03 -40.27
CA PRO A 17 -2.93 -43.61 -40.43
C PRO A 17 -2.81 -44.65 -41.56
N ALA A 18 -3.94 -45.18 -42.09
CA ALA A 18 -3.93 -46.08 -43.23
C ALA A 18 -3.73 -45.36 -44.58
N THR A 19 -4.10 -44.07 -44.67
CA THR A 19 -4.14 -43.32 -45.93
C THR A 19 -3.34 -42.01 -45.89
N ASP A 20 -3.12 -41.45 -44.70
CA ASP A 20 -2.37 -40.22 -44.45
C ASP A 20 -0.91 -40.49 -44.03
N ALA A 21 -0.10 -39.44 -44.07
CA ALA A 21 1.30 -39.48 -43.70
C ALA A 21 1.68 -38.39 -42.71
N MET A 22 2.71 -38.65 -41.91
CA MET A 22 3.29 -37.68 -40.99
C MET A 22 4.14 -36.64 -41.73
N LEU A 23 4.07 -35.39 -41.28
CA LEU A 23 4.74 -34.21 -41.84
C LEU A 23 5.65 -33.51 -40.84
N GLU A 24 5.40 -33.64 -39.54
CA GLU A 24 6.23 -33.10 -38.48
C GLU A 24 6.15 -34.00 -37.24
N ILE A 25 7.25 -34.08 -36.50
CA ILE A 25 7.31 -34.73 -35.19
C ILE A 25 8.14 -33.88 -34.24
N ALA A 26 7.69 -33.79 -32.99
CA ALA A 26 8.50 -33.29 -31.90
C ALA A 26 8.47 -34.26 -30.72
N ILE A 27 9.62 -34.41 -30.07
CA ILE A 27 9.78 -35.16 -28.82
C ILE A 27 10.64 -34.31 -27.89
N VAL A 28 10.15 -34.05 -26.67
CA VAL A 28 10.89 -33.32 -25.64
C VAL A 28 10.92 -34.12 -24.34
N ASP A 29 11.94 -33.90 -23.52
CA ASP A 29 12.02 -34.51 -22.19
C ASP A 29 11.27 -33.71 -21.11
N ASP A 30 11.28 -34.20 -19.87
CA ASP A 30 10.65 -33.53 -18.74
C ASP A 30 11.27 -32.19 -18.35
N THR A 31 12.50 -31.90 -18.76
CA THR A 31 13.10 -30.56 -18.61
C THR A 31 12.59 -29.58 -19.68
N GLY A 32 12.07 -30.10 -20.79
CA GLY A 32 11.66 -29.35 -21.96
C GLY A 32 12.76 -29.27 -23.02
N ALA A 33 13.85 -30.04 -22.86
CA ALA A 33 14.89 -30.14 -23.87
C ALA A 33 14.38 -30.95 -25.06
N VAL A 34 14.66 -30.46 -26.26
CA VAL A 34 14.23 -31.07 -27.52
C VAL A 34 15.13 -32.27 -27.83
N LEU A 35 14.52 -33.46 -27.95
CA LEU A 35 15.20 -34.70 -28.33
C LEU A 35 15.06 -34.95 -29.84
N VAL A 36 13.87 -34.70 -30.38
CA VAL A 36 13.56 -34.76 -31.81
C VAL A 36 12.68 -33.56 -32.15
N ASN A 37 12.96 -32.88 -33.26
CA ASN A 37 12.10 -31.85 -33.83
C ASN A 37 12.41 -31.75 -35.32
N SER A 38 11.57 -32.34 -36.16
CA SER A 38 11.85 -32.43 -37.60
C SER A 38 10.58 -32.43 -38.41
N LEU A 39 10.64 -31.79 -39.57
CA LEU A 39 9.73 -32.06 -40.66
C LEU A 39 10.02 -33.45 -41.25
N ILE A 40 9.01 -34.03 -41.89
CA ILE A 40 9.05 -35.36 -42.50
C ILE A 40 8.54 -35.27 -43.94
N ALA A 41 9.31 -35.81 -44.87
CA ALA A 41 8.86 -35.97 -46.25
C ALA A 41 7.84 -37.11 -46.33
N PRO A 42 6.62 -36.86 -46.83
CA PRO A 42 5.61 -37.91 -46.97
C PRO A 42 6.02 -38.93 -48.06
N PRO A 43 5.43 -40.14 -48.06
CA PRO A 43 5.65 -41.14 -49.11
C PRO A 43 5.31 -40.61 -50.51
N ALA A 44 5.91 -41.25 -51.53
CA ALA A 44 5.59 -40.94 -52.92
C ALA A 44 4.08 -41.17 -53.18
N GLY A 45 3.42 -40.20 -53.81
CA GLY A 45 1.98 -40.23 -54.11
C GLY A 45 1.16 -39.20 -53.32
N ILE A 46 1.64 -38.75 -52.15
CA ILE A 46 0.97 -37.70 -51.37
C ILE A 46 1.65 -36.35 -51.67
N SER A 47 0.93 -35.45 -52.32
CA SER A 47 1.48 -34.16 -52.80
C SER A 47 0.69 -32.92 -52.36
N SER A 48 -0.48 -33.09 -51.74
CA SER A 48 -1.25 -31.98 -51.17
C SER A 48 -2.13 -32.43 -50.01
N TRP A 49 -2.35 -31.52 -49.04
CA TRP A 49 -3.18 -31.73 -47.84
C TRP A 49 -3.84 -30.40 -47.41
N PRO A 50 -4.75 -29.83 -48.21
CA PRO A 50 -5.22 -28.46 -47.98
C PRO A 50 -5.92 -28.25 -46.64
N GLU A 51 -6.58 -29.27 -46.10
CA GLU A 51 -7.31 -29.16 -44.83
C GLU A 51 -6.35 -29.11 -43.64
N ALA A 52 -5.41 -30.06 -43.57
CA ALA A 52 -4.39 -30.09 -42.54
C ALA A 52 -3.46 -28.86 -42.65
N GLN A 53 -3.06 -28.47 -43.86
CA GLN A 53 -2.22 -27.29 -44.09
C GLN A 53 -2.88 -26.01 -43.56
N ARG A 54 -4.20 -25.86 -43.62
CA ARG A 54 -4.90 -24.69 -43.03
C ARG A 54 -4.76 -24.63 -41.51
N ILE A 55 -4.55 -25.76 -40.85
CA ILE A 55 -4.45 -25.90 -39.40
C ILE A 55 -3.00 -25.67 -38.97
N HIS A 56 -2.07 -26.50 -39.46
CA HIS A 56 -0.67 -26.51 -39.00
C HIS A 56 0.29 -25.66 -39.86
N GLY A 57 -0.14 -25.23 -41.05
CA GLY A 57 0.64 -24.34 -41.93
C GLY A 57 1.81 -25.00 -42.68
N ILE A 58 1.99 -26.32 -42.57
CA ILE A 58 3.09 -27.05 -43.24
C ILE A 58 2.73 -27.22 -44.71
N THR A 59 3.56 -26.68 -45.60
CA THR A 59 3.35 -26.73 -47.05
C THR A 59 4.14 -27.86 -47.70
N PRO A 60 3.75 -28.34 -48.89
CA PRO A 60 4.54 -29.33 -49.64
C PRO A 60 5.99 -28.89 -49.88
N ALA A 61 6.23 -27.59 -50.09
CA ALA A 61 7.58 -27.04 -50.27
C ALA A 61 8.45 -27.17 -49.01
N MET A 62 7.87 -27.09 -47.81
CA MET A 62 8.61 -27.22 -46.55
C MET A 62 9.13 -28.64 -46.33
N VAL A 63 8.38 -29.66 -46.77
CA VAL A 63 8.72 -31.08 -46.55
C VAL A 63 9.47 -31.73 -47.70
N ALA A 64 9.58 -31.07 -48.86
CA ALA A 64 10.19 -31.64 -50.07
C ALA A 64 11.64 -32.10 -49.89
N GLY A 65 12.41 -31.42 -49.04
CA GLY A 65 13.79 -31.76 -48.70
C GLY A 65 13.98 -32.37 -47.31
N ALA A 66 12.87 -32.64 -46.60
CA ALA A 66 12.92 -33.19 -45.25
C ALA A 66 13.31 -34.68 -45.25
N PRO A 67 13.84 -35.21 -44.14
CA PRO A 67 14.09 -36.65 -44.02
C PRO A 67 12.78 -37.45 -44.10
N LYS A 68 12.87 -38.69 -44.60
CA LYS A 68 11.77 -39.65 -44.51
C LYS A 68 11.65 -40.18 -43.08
N LEU A 69 10.46 -40.62 -42.69
CA LEU A 69 10.22 -41.21 -41.35
C LEU A 69 11.22 -42.33 -41.02
N ALA A 70 11.53 -43.22 -41.98
CA ALA A 70 12.51 -44.29 -41.80
C ALA A 70 13.94 -43.80 -41.46
N GLN A 71 14.31 -42.59 -41.86
CA GLN A 71 15.60 -41.99 -41.52
C GLN A 71 15.60 -41.40 -40.10
N LEU A 72 14.44 -40.99 -39.59
CA LEU A 72 14.27 -40.50 -38.22
C LEU A 72 14.01 -41.63 -37.21
N ALA A 73 13.54 -42.79 -37.67
CA ALA A 73 13.19 -43.93 -36.82
C ALA A 73 14.24 -44.26 -35.72
N PRO A 74 15.56 -44.33 -36.02
CA PRO A 74 16.56 -44.60 -34.97
C PRO A 74 16.62 -43.52 -33.88
N GLN A 75 16.39 -42.26 -34.24
CA GLN A 75 16.38 -41.14 -33.28
C GLN A 75 15.11 -41.16 -32.42
N ILE A 76 13.96 -41.44 -33.04
CA ILE A 76 12.67 -41.56 -32.36
C ILE A 76 12.73 -42.71 -31.36
N GLU A 77 13.13 -43.90 -31.80
CA GLU A 77 13.29 -45.08 -30.94
C GLU A 77 14.25 -44.81 -29.77
N ALA A 78 15.39 -44.14 -30.03
CA ALA A 78 16.33 -43.78 -28.98
C ALA A 78 15.73 -42.80 -27.97
N ALA A 79 14.90 -41.85 -28.41
CA ALA A 79 14.26 -40.87 -27.55
C ALA A 79 13.20 -41.48 -26.64
N VAL A 80 12.48 -42.51 -27.09
CA VAL A 80 11.38 -43.15 -26.32
C VAL A 80 11.81 -44.38 -25.53
N ARG A 81 12.97 -44.98 -25.84
CA ARG A 81 13.43 -46.26 -25.26
C ARG A 81 13.42 -46.25 -23.73
N GLY A 82 12.61 -47.13 -23.14
CA GLY A 82 12.49 -47.31 -21.69
C GLY A 82 11.90 -46.10 -20.95
N ARG A 83 11.24 -45.17 -21.67
CA ARG A 83 10.62 -43.95 -21.13
C ARG A 83 9.10 -44.03 -21.15
N ASP A 84 8.44 -43.23 -20.32
CA ASP A 84 6.99 -43.05 -20.39
C ASP A 84 6.69 -41.97 -21.43
N VAL A 85 6.03 -42.34 -22.51
CA VAL A 85 5.70 -41.43 -23.62
C VAL A 85 4.32 -40.85 -23.35
N VAL A 86 4.25 -39.53 -23.21
CA VAL A 86 3.01 -38.80 -22.93
C VAL A 86 2.60 -38.05 -24.19
N ILE A 87 1.38 -38.30 -24.65
CA ILE A 87 0.84 -37.71 -25.88
C ILE A 87 -0.53 -37.14 -25.59
N TYR A 88 -0.84 -35.97 -26.15
CA TYR A 88 -2.19 -35.43 -26.05
C TYR A 88 -3.06 -36.08 -27.12
N ASN A 89 -4.08 -36.85 -26.71
CA ASN A 89 -4.86 -37.71 -27.61
C ASN A 89 -4.02 -38.87 -28.21
N ALA A 90 -3.34 -39.63 -27.35
CA ALA A 90 -2.36 -40.65 -27.71
C ALA A 90 -2.80 -41.67 -28.78
N GLU A 91 -4.08 -42.05 -28.82
CA GLU A 91 -4.62 -42.99 -29.81
C GLU A 91 -4.31 -42.53 -31.26
N PHE A 92 -4.31 -41.21 -31.49
CA PHE A 92 -4.00 -40.62 -32.79
C PHE A 92 -2.55 -40.92 -33.22
N ASP A 93 -1.57 -40.42 -32.49
CA ASP A 93 -0.15 -40.53 -32.84
C ASP A 93 0.35 -41.98 -32.80
N THR A 94 -0.19 -42.81 -31.90
CA THR A 94 0.15 -44.24 -31.85
C THR A 94 -0.22 -44.98 -33.14
N GLY A 95 -1.28 -44.56 -33.83
CA GLY A 95 -1.66 -45.10 -35.14
C GLY A 95 -0.61 -44.84 -36.22
N PHE A 96 0.04 -43.66 -36.20
CA PHE A 96 1.08 -43.29 -37.17
C PHE A 96 2.47 -43.84 -36.81
N LEU A 97 2.81 -43.87 -35.53
CA LEU A 97 4.15 -44.28 -35.07
C LEU A 97 4.29 -45.78 -34.91
N GLY A 98 3.21 -46.49 -34.56
CA GLY A 98 3.16 -47.94 -34.44
C GLY A 98 4.40 -48.53 -33.77
N PRO A 99 5.17 -49.40 -34.46
CA PRO A 99 6.35 -50.07 -33.89
C PRO A 99 7.45 -49.15 -33.34
N LEU A 100 7.50 -47.88 -33.77
CA LEU A 100 8.51 -46.93 -33.28
C LEU A 100 8.36 -46.65 -31.77
N LEU A 101 7.18 -46.89 -31.21
CA LEU A 101 6.91 -46.74 -29.78
C LEU A 101 7.07 -48.06 -28.99
N ASP A 102 7.33 -49.21 -29.63
CA ASP A 102 7.40 -50.52 -28.94
C ASP A 102 8.50 -50.57 -27.87
N SER A 103 9.55 -49.77 -28.03
CA SER A 103 10.64 -49.69 -27.06
C SER A 103 10.35 -48.77 -25.86
N ALA A 104 9.22 -48.05 -25.87
CA ALA A 104 8.77 -47.24 -24.74
C ALA A 104 8.38 -48.12 -23.55
N ARG A 105 8.52 -47.59 -22.33
CA ARG A 105 8.02 -48.25 -21.12
C ARG A 105 6.49 -48.23 -21.07
N SER A 106 5.90 -47.09 -21.45
CA SER A 106 4.45 -46.91 -21.52
C SER A 106 4.09 -45.80 -22.50
N VAL A 107 2.87 -45.82 -22.99
CA VAL A 107 2.26 -44.69 -23.72
C VAL A 107 1.04 -44.24 -22.92
N GLN A 108 1.00 -42.95 -22.57
CA GLN A 108 -0.01 -42.36 -21.70
C GLN A 108 -0.73 -41.22 -22.41
N CYS A 109 -2.05 -41.16 -22.23
CA CYS A 109 -2.88 -40.11 -22.82
C CYS A 109 -3.06 -38.94 -21.86
N CYS A 110 -2.45 -37.79 -22.19
CA CYS A 110 -2.59 -36.56 -21.40
C CYS A 110 -4.03 -36.03 -21.39
N MET A 111 -4.78 -36.24 -22.48
CA MET A 111 -6.17 -35.79 -22.59
C MET A 111 -7.07 -36.51 -21.59
N GLU A 112 -6.91 -37.82 -21.44
CA GLU A 112 -7.69 -38.62 -20.49
C GLU A 112 -7.35 -38.25 -19.05
N ALA A 113 -6.07 -38.15 -18.71
CA ALA A 113 -5.63 -37.69 -17.38
C ALA A 113 -6.17 -36.28 -17.05
N TRP A 114 -6.24 -35.39 -18.05
CA TRP A 114 -6.85 -34.07 -17.88
C TRP A 114 -8.37 -34.17 -17.67
N SER A 115 -9.07 -34.99 -18.44
CA SER A 115 -10.51 -35.24 -18.27
C SER A 115 -10.84 -35.80 -16.89
N GLU A 116 -10.02 -36.70 -16.35
CA GLU A 116 -10.13 -37.21 -14.98
C GLU A 116 -9.95 -36.12 -13.93
N HIS A 117 -8.98 -35.21 -14.14
CA HIS A 117 -8.73 -34.08 -13.26
C HIS A 117 -9.86 -33.07 -13.22
N VAL A 118 -10.40 -32.70 -14.39
CA VAL A 118 -11.52 -31.75 -14.50
C VAL A 118 -12.83 -32.39 -14.04
N HIS A 119 -12.97 -33.70 -14.23
CA HIS A 119 -14.11 -34.52 -13.79
C HIS A 119 -15.48 -34.01 -14.30
N GLU A 120 -15.50 -33.46 -15.52
CA GLU A 120 -16.73 -33.01 -16.17
C GLU A 120 -17.37 -34.17 -16.95
N TRP A 121 -18.63 -34.51 -16.65
CA TRP A 121 -19.35 -35.59 -17.33
C TRP A 121 -20.02 -35.11 -18.62
N ASP A 122 -19.82 -35.84 -19.73
CA ASP A 122 -20.53 -35.63 -20.99
C ASP A 122 -21.60 -36.70 -21.19
N SER A 123 -22.87 -36.34 -20.93
CA SER A 123 -24.01 -37.24 -21.03
C SER A 123 -24.31 -37.70 -22.46
N ARG A 124 -23.89 -36.94 -23.48
CA ARG A 124 -24.11 -37.31 -24.88
C ARG A 124 -23.26 -38.51 -25.30
N PHE A 125 -22.05 -38.61 -24.77
CA PHE A 125 -21.09 -39.67 -25.09
C PHE A 125 -20.92 -40.70 -23.97
N GLY A 126 -21.55 -40.49 -22.80
CA GLY A 126 -21.52 -41.43 -21.68
C GLY A 126 -20.13 -41.60 -21.06
N ARG A 127 -19.33 -40.54 -21.04
CA ARG A 127 -17.95 -40.54 -20.54
C ARG A 127 -17.53 -39.17 -20.00
N LEU A 128 -16.36 -39.10 -19.37
CA LEU A 128 -15.74 -37.82 -19.04
C LEU A 128 -15.48 -37.01 -20.31
N ARG A 129 -15.75 -35.71 -20.23
CA ARG A 129 -15.63 -34.78 -21.34
C ARG A 129 -14.18 -34.68 -21.76
N TRP A 130 -13.92 -34.86 -23.05
CA TRP A 130 -12.62 -34.57 -23.64
C TRP A 130 -12.45 -33.08 -23.87
N HIS A 131 -11.30 -32.55 -23.44
CA HIS A 131 -10.94 -31.14 -23.62
C HIS A 131 -9.87 -31.01 -24.70
N ARG A 132 -9.94 -29.94 -25.50
CA ARG A 132 -8.86 -29.61 -26.44
C ARG A 132 -7.60 -29.20 -25.68
N LEU A 133 -6.43 -29.54 -26.21
CA LEU A 133 -5.13 -29.15 -25.63
C LEU A 133 -5.05 -27.65 -25.35
N ALA A 134 -5.51 -26.81 -26.28
CA ALA A 134 -5.52 -25.37 -26.10
C ALA A 134 -6.32 -24.90 -24.88
N ALA A 135 -7.40 -25.59 -24.50
CA ALA A 135 -8.18 -25.27 -23.32
C ALA A 135 -7.48 -25.73 -22.03
N ALA A 136 -6.91 -26.94 -22.03
CA ALA A 136 -6.12 -27.45 -20.90
C ALA A 136 -4.88 -26.57 -20.65
N ALA A 137 -4.16 -26.21 -21.71
CA ALA A 137 -3.01 -25.32 -21.68
C ALA A 137 -3.37 -23.93 -21.12
N ASP A 138 -4.53 -23.38 -21.50
CA ASP A 138 -5.01 -22.10 -20.96
C ASP A 138 -5.35 -22.20 -19.47
N SER A 139 -5.98 -23.31 -19.04
CA SER A 139 -6.27 -23.55 -17.61
C SER A 139 -5.00 -23.56 -16.77
N VAL A 140 -3.89 -24.10 -17.29
CA VAL A 140 -2.59 -24.11 -16.59
C VAL A 140 -1.71 -22.89 -16.86
N GLN A 141 -2.27 -21.83 -17.45
CA GLN A 141 -1.59 -20.58 -17.77
C GLN A 141 -0.33 -20.77 -18.67
N PHE A 142 -0.37 -21.76 -19.57
CA PHE A 142 0.73 -22.02 -20.49
C PHE A 142 0.87 -20.89 -21.53
N ALA A 143 2.07 -20.32 -21.61
CA ALA A 143 2.43 -19.35 -22.63
C ALA A 143 3.01 -20.06 -23.86
N TRP A 144 2.32 -19.95 -24.98
CA TRP A 144 2.71 -20.59 -26.23
C TRP A 144 4.02 -19.97 -26.78
N PRO A 145 5.10 -20.75 -26.98
CA PRO A 145 6.36 -20.24 -27.52
C PRO A 145 6.33 -20.00 -29.04
N GLY A 146 5.23 -20.35 -29.71
CA GLY A 146 5.06 -20.26 -31.16
C GLY A 146 3.61 -20.41 -31.59
N GLN A 147 3.40 -20.70 -32.87
CA GLN A 147 2.08 -20.94 -33.43
C GLN A 147 1.49 -22.26 -32.90
N LYS A 148 0.20 -22.25 -32.53
CA LYS A 148 -0.57 -23.46 -32.22
C LYS A 148 -0.64 -24.37 -33.45
N HIS A 149 -0.71 -25.68 -33.26
CA HIS A 149 -0.65 -26.66 -34.35
C HIS A 149 0.71 -26.69 -35.05
N ARG A 150 1.76 -26.65 -34.23
CA ARG A 150 3.11 -27.03 -34.63
C ARG A 150 3.57 -28.04 -33.60
N ALA A 151 4.14 -29.15 -34.05
CA ALA A 151 4.36 -30.31 -33.19
C ALA A 151 5.14 -29.94 -31.92
N LEU A 152 6.18 -29.10 -32.02
CA LEU A 152 6.97 -28.67 -30.87
C LEU A 152 6.17 -27.83 -29.87
N ALA A 153 5.34 -26.90 -30.36
CA ALA A 153 4.55 -26.01 -29.51
C ALA A 153 3.49 -26.81 -28.74
N ASP A 154 2.81 -27.73 -29.43
CA ASP A 154 1.77 -28.59 -28.87
C ASP A 154 2.38 -29.64 -27.92
N THR A 155 3.56 -30.19 -28.25
CA THR A 155 4.35 -31.06 -27.33
C THR A 155 4.68 -30.35 -26.02
N LEU A 156 5.15 -29.09 -26.08
CA LEU A 156 5.48 -28.30 -24.88
C LEU A 156 4.23 -27.97 -24.05
N ALA A 157 3.08 -27.75 -24.71
CA ALA A 157 1.81 -27.54 -24.03
C ALA A 157 1.34 -28.83 -23.33
N CYS A 158 1.42 -29.98 -24.00
CA CYS A 158 1.13 -31.30 -23.42
C CYS A 158 1.99 -31.54 -22.17
N ARG A 159 3.30 -31.27 -22.27
CA ARG A 159 4.22 -31.32 -21.14
C ARG A 159 3.77 -30.44 -19.97
N ALA A 160 3.42 -29.19 -20.23
CA ALA A 160 3.00 -28.27 -19.17
C ALA A 160 1.74 -28.77 -18.43
N VAL A 161 0.75 -29.26 -19.18
CA VAL A 161 -0.48 -29.85 -18.63
C VAL A 161 -0.14 -31.08 -17.80
N TRP A 162 0.66 -32.01 -18.33
CA TRP A 162 1.02 -33.23 -17.62
C TRP A 162 1.81 -32.96 -16.33
N ARG A 163 2.73 -32.00 -16.36
CA ARG A 163 3.49 -31.58 -15.17
C ARG A 163 2.58 -30.96 -14.12
N TYR A 164 1.60 -30.13 -14.51
CA TYR A 164 0.59 -29.62 -13.57
C TYR A 164 -0.23 -30.75 -12.91
N LEU A 165 -0.54 -31.81 -13.67
CA LEU A 165 -1.26 -32.98 -13.15
C LEU A 165 -0.40 -33.82 -12.18
N HIS A 166 0.90 -34.00 -12.43
CA HIS A 166 1.70 -35.01 -11.74
C HIS A 166 2.83 -34.47 -10.84
N SER A 167 3.13 -33.16 -10.89
CA SER A 167 4.08 -32.49 -10.00
C SER A 167 3.36 -31.56 -9.03
N PRO A 168 3.32 -31.88 -7.72
CA PRO A 168 2.73 -31.00 -6.71
C PRO A 168 3.33 -29.59 -6.70
N GLN A 169 4.65 -29.48 -6.91
CA GLN A 169 5.35 -28.21 -6.97
C GLN A 169 4.91 -27.36 -8.16
N GLU A 170 4.77 -27.98 -9.34
CA GLU A 170 4.31 -27.27 -10.53
C GLU A 170 2.84 -26.85 -10.40
N ARG A 171 2.00 -27.72 -9.83
CA ARG A 171 0.60 -27.40 -9.53
C ARG A 171 0.48 -26.20 -8.61
N GLU A 172 1.22 -26.20 -7.50
CA GLU A 172 1.22 -25.08 -6.54
C GLU A 172 1.68 -23.77 -7.19
N ARG A 173 2.72 -23.83 -8.04
CA ARG A 173 3.22 -22.67 -8.79
C ARG A 173 2.15 -22.09 -9.72
N VAL A 174 1.47 -22.94 -10.49
CA VAL A 174 0.42 -22.52 -11.43
C VAL A 174 -0.81 -22.00 -10.69
N ASP A 175 -1.24 -22.68 -9.63
CA ASP A 175 -2.38 -22.24 -8.81
C ASP A 175 -2.12 -20.87 -8.16
N ALA A 176 -0.87 -20.60 -7.75
CA ALA A 176 -0.49 -19.29 -7.24
C ALA A 176 -0.62 -18.20 -8.31
N LEU A 177 -0.21 -18.46 -9.55
CA LEU A 177 -0.37 -17.54 -10.67
C LEU A 177 -1.85 -17.26 -10.98
N ILE A 178 -2.70 -18.29 -10.95
CA ILE A 178 -4.13 -18.15 -11.17
C ILE A 178 -4.76 -17.25 -10.08
N ARG A 179 -4.42 -17.49 -8.80
CA ARG A 179 -4.91 -16.67 -7.68
C ARG A 179 -4.45 -15.21 -7.79
N ASP A 180 -3.18 -14.96 -8.10
CA ASP A 180 -2.63 -13.62 -8.24
C ASP A 180 -3.33 -12.82 -9.36
N ARG A 181 -3.57 -13.48 -10.50
CA ARG A 181 -4.31 -12.88 -11.63
C ARG A 181 -5.76 -12.53 -11.24
N GLN A 182 -6.44 -13.41 -10.49
CA GLN A 182 -7.80 -13.16 -10.01
C GLN A 182 -7.85 -11.97 -9.04
N LEU A 183 -6.94 -11.93 -8.06
CA LEU A 183 -6.82 -10.81 -7.12
C LEU A 183 -6.54 -9.49 -7.83
N THR A 184 -5.69 -9.51 -8.85
CA THR A 184 -5.39 -8.33 -9.67
C THR A 184 -6.63 -7.82 -10.38
N ILE A 185 -7.40 -8.71 -11.02
CA ILE A 185 -8.66 -8.36 -11.71
C ILE A 185 -9.68 -7.79 -10.72
N GLU A 186 -9.84 -8.41 -9.56
CA GLU A 186 -10.75 -7.95 -8.52
C GLU A 186 -10.36 -6.56 -8.00
N ALA A 187 -9.07 -6.34 -7.68
CA ALA A 187 -8.56 -5.06 -7.26
C ALA A 187 -8.79 -3.96 -8.31
N MET A 188 -8.54 -4.25 -9.59
CA MET A 188 -8.81 -3.34 -10.69
C MET A 188 -10.30 -2.98 -10.81
N ASN A 189 -11.19 -3.97 -10.66
CA ASN A 189 -12.63 -3.73 -10.70
C ASN A 189 -13.10 -2.86 -9.53
N ILE A 190 -12.56 -3.08 -8.33
CA ILE A 190 -12.83 -2.26 -7.15
C ILE A 190 -12.39 -0.82 -7.41
N LEU A 191 -11.16 -0.59 -7.88
CA LEU A 191 -10.63 0.75 -8.18
C LEU A 191 -11.50 1.48 -9.21
N ARG A 192 -11.81 0.85 -10.34
CA ARG A 192 -12.71 1.42 -11.37
C ARG A 192 -14.09 1.78 -10.80
N SER A 193 -14.62 0.95 -9.90
CA SER A 193 -15.91 1.22 -9.26
C SER A 193 -15.87 2.46 -8.37
N TYR A 194 -14.75 2.68 -7.65
CA TYR A 194 -14.55 3.85 -6.80
C TYR A 194 -14.41 5.12 -7.63
N GLU A 195 -13.61 5.08 -8.70
CA GLU A 195 -13.44 6.19 -9.65
C GLU A 195 -14.78 6.61 -10.26
N ARG A 196 -15.52 5.64 -10.82
CA ARG A 196 -16.85 5.89 -11.41
C ARG A 196 -17.83 6.50 -10.42
N LYS A 197 -17.85 6.04 -9.17
CA LYS A 197 -18.68 6.64 -8.10
C LYS A 197 -18.25 8.08 -7.80
N GLY A 198 -16.95 8.37 -7.83
CA GLY A 198 -16.40 9.71 -7.70
C GLY A 198 -16.86 10.65 -8.80
N GLU A 199 -16.72 10.23 -10.06
CA GLU A 199 -17.16 10.98 -11.24
C GLU A 199 -18.65 11.27 -11.21
N LEU A 200 -19.48 10.26 -10.90
CA LEU A 200 -20.94 10.45 -10.80
C LEU A 200 -21.31 11.48 -9.73
N ARG A 201 -20.63 11.50 -8.57
CA ARG A 201 -20.85 12.53 -7.53
C ARG A 201 -20.46 13.91 -8.04
N ASN A 202 -19.31 14.04 -8.69
CA ASN A 202 -18.82 15.31 -9.22
C ASN A 202 -19.74 15.85 -10.32
N ASN A 203 -20.23 14.99 -11.22
CA ASN A 203 -21.16 15.38 -12.28
C ASN A 203 -22.49 15.85 -11.71
N ARG A 204 -23.10 15.11 -10.78
CA ARG A 204 -24.34 15.54 -10.10
C ARG A 204 -24.16 16.89 -9.41
N TRP A 205 -23.04 17.10 -8.72
CA TRP A 205 -22.75 18.37 -8.07
C TRP A 205 -22.62 19.50 -9.09
N ARG A 206 -21.92 19.27 -10.20
CA ARG A 206 -21.78 20.24 -11.29
C ARG A 206 -23.12 20.61 -11.92
N ASP A 207 -23.97 19.62 -12.19
CA ASP A 207 -25.30 19.83 -12.77
C ASP A 207 -26.21 20.59 -11.81
N TYR A 208 -26.18 20.23 -10.52
CA TYR A 208 -26.86 20.95 -9.45
C TYR A 208 -26.39 22.41 -9.37
N MET A 209 -25.08 22.64 -9.30
CA MET A 209 -24.52 23.99 -9.22
C MET A 209 -24.84 24.84 -10.45
N THR A 210 -24.80 24.24 -11.64
CA THR A 210 -25.17 24.91 -12.89
C THR A 210 -26.63 25.34 -12.85
N SER A 211 -27.53 24.42 -12.49
CA SER A 211 -28.97 24.71 -12.36
C SER A 211 -29.24 25.78 -11.31
N PHE A 212 -28.53 25.69 -10.16
CA PHE A 212 -28.60 26.64 -9.08
C PHE A 212 -28.21 28.06 -9.54
N LEU A 213 -27.04 28.21 -10.15
CA LEU A 213 -26.52 29.49 -10.63
C LEU A 213 -27.42 30.12 -11.70
N GLN A 214 -27.92 29.32 -12.64
CA GLN A 214 -28.84 29.80 -13.67
C GLN A 214 -30.15 30.33 -13.06
N THR A 215 -30.68 29.62 -12.05
CA THR A 215 -31.96 29.98 -11.42
C THR A 215 -31.83 31.20 -10.52
N TRP A 216 -30.88 31.18 -9.59
CA TRP A 216 -30.84 32.14 -8.49
C TRP A 216 -29.88 33.31 -8.75
N TRP A 217 -28.77 33.06 -9.44
CA TRP A 217 -27.76 34.09 -9.72
C TRP A 217 -28.07 34.86 -11.00
N LEU A 218 -28.28 34.13 -12.11
CA LEU A 218 -28.55 34.71 -13.42
C LEU A 218 -30.04 34.98 -13.67
N ARG A 219 -30.92 34.53 -12.78
CA ARG A 219 -32.40 34.69 -12.87
C ARG A 219 -33.00 34.23 -14.19
N ARG A 220 -32.38 33.22 -14.83
CA ARG A 220 -32.73 32.78 -16.19
C ARG A 220 -34.13 32.16 -16.29
N TYR A 221 -34.68 31.67 -15.18
CA TYR A 221 -35.97 30.98 -15.11
C TYR A 221 -37.05 31.77 -14.34
N GLY A 222 -36.96 33.10 -14.30
CA GLY A 222 -38.01 33.94 -13.75
C GLY A 222 -38.10 33.98 -12.22
N ALA A 223 -37.00 33.72 -11.51
CA ALA A 223 -36.94 33.87 -10.06
C ALA A 223 -37.08 35.36 -9.67
N TRP A 224 -38.23 35.73 -9.10
CA TRP A 224 -38.56 37.10 -8.73
C TRP A 224 -37.72 37.64 -7.58
N THR A 225 -37.32 36.77 -6.65
CA THR A 225 -36.58 37.12 -5.44
C THR A 225 -35.50 36.09 -5.16
N HIS A 226 -34.34 36.51 -4.66
CA HIS A 226 -33.24 35.62 -4.34
C HIS A 226 -33.62 34.67 -3.18
N TRP A 227 -33.14 33.42 -3.20
CA TRP A 227 -33.45 32.41 -2.18
C TRP A 227 -33.05 32.80 -0.74
N THR A 228 -32.15 33.78 -0.58
CA THR A 228 -31.68 34.28 0.72
C THR A 228 -32.53 35.43 1.26
N ARG A 229 -33.60 35.85 0.58
CA ARG A 229 -34.38 37.05 0.95
C ARG A 229 -34.86 37.05 2.41
N GLY A 230 -35.19 35.88 2.96
CA GLY A 230 -35.64 35.72 4.34
C GLY A 230 -34.53 35.47 5.37
N LEU A 231 -33.27 35.41 4.95
CA LEU A 231 -32.15 35.11 5.82
C LEU A 231 -31.49 36.39 6.32
N SER A 232 -31.03 36.36 7.59
CA SER A 232 -30.09 37.36 8.09
C SER A 232 -28.77 37.26 7.34
N THR A 233 -27.96 38.32 7.35
CA THR A 233 -26.64 38.34 6.70
C THR A 233 -25.74 37.19 7.19
N ALA A 234 -25.77 36.90 8.49
CA ALA A 234 -25.01 35.79 9.07
C ALA A 234 -25.45 34.42 8.53
N ASN A 235 -26.77 34.17 8.48
CA ASN A 235 -27.30 32.90 7.97
C ASN A 235 -27.07 32.77 6.46
N ALA A 236 -27.25 33.84 5.70
CA ALA A 236 -26.95 33.85 4.27
C ALA A 236 -25.47 33.53 4.00
N SER A 237 -24.54 34.07 4.80
CA SER A 237 -23.11 33.76 4.69
C SER A 237 -22.82 32.28 4.98
N ILE A 238 -23.49 31.67 5.96
CA ILE A 238 -23.36 30.23 6.26
C ILE A 238 -23.88 29.39 5.08
N GLU A 239 -25.06 29.70 4.55
CA GLU A 239 -25.65 28.98 3.41
C GLU A 239 -24.75 29.08 2.17
N PHE A 240 -24.22 30.27 1.86
CA PHE A 240 -23.32 30.43 0.73
C PHE A 240 -22.01 29.67 0.90
N THR A 241 -21.40 29.73 2.08
CA THR A 241 -20.14 29.02 2.31
C THR A 241 -20.33 27.50 2.27
N GLN A 242 -21.44 27.00 2.81
CA GLN A 242 -21.80 25.60 2.74
C GLN A 242 -22.08 25.16 1.29
N LEU A 243 -22.74 26.00 0.49
CA LEU A 243 -23.02 25.72 -0.91
C LEU A 243 -21.74 25.71 -1.74
N PHE A 244 -20.95 26.79 -1.73
CA PHE A 244 -19.83 26.94 -2.66
C PHE A 244 -18.57 26.18 -2.23
N PHE A 245 -18.35 26.04 -0.93
CA PHE A 245 -17.12 25.45 -0.39
C PHE A 245 -17.36 24.17 0.42
N GLY A 246 -18.62 23.80 0.68
CA GLY A 246 -18.95 22.62 1.47
C GLY A 246 -18.59 22.74 2.96
N LYS A 247 -18.24 23.94 3.43
CA LYS A 247 -17.68 24.23 4.75
C LYS A 247 -18.38 25.45 5.37
N SER A 248 -18.38 25.54 6.70
CA SER A 248 -18.84 26.75 7.39
C SER A 248 -17.80 27.89 7.29
N PRO A 249 -18.19 29.15 7.52
CA PRO A 249 -17.25 30.27 7.50
C PRO A 249 -16.10 30.10 8.51
N ALA A 250 -16.38 29.52 9.67
CA ALA A 250 -15.36 29.26 10.69
C ALA A 250 -14.30 28.24 10.23
N LEU A 251 -14.69 27.25 9.40
CA LEU A 251 -13.73 26.30 8.85
C LEU A 251 -12.89 26.92 7.73
N LEU A 252 -13.48 27.79 6.91
CA LEU A 252 -12.74 28.56 5.90
C LEU A 252 -11.73 29.52 6.54
N ALA A 253 -12.11 30.18 7.63
CA ALA A 253 -11.20 31.06 8.36
C ALA A 253 -9.98 30.31 8.94
N LEU A 254 -10.10 29.01 9.24
CA LEU A 254 -8.96 28.18 9.63
C LEU A 254 -8.04 27.88 8.44
N GLU A 255 -8.61 27.67 7.25
CA GLU A 255 -7.86 27.44 6.01
C GLU A 255 -7.07 28.68 5.59
N ASP A 256 -7.60 29.88 5.82
CA ASP A 256 -6.91 31.14 5.51
C ASP A 256 -5.73 31.44 6.45
N GLN A 257 -5.68 30.81 7.62
CA GLN A 257 -4.63 31.04 8.63
C GLN A 257 -3.36 30.23 8.40
N VAL A 258 -3.41 29.18 7.58
CA VAL A 258 -2.31 28.22 7.42
C VAL A 258 -2.17 27.78 5.96
N SER A 259 -0.95 27.48 5.54
CA SER A 259 -0.70 26.95 4.19
C SER A 259 -1.00 25.46 4.04
N GLN A 260 -1.14 24.72 5.15
CA GLN A 260 -1.29 23.28 5.16
C GLN A 260 -2.54 22.83 5.91
N VAL A 261 -3.37 22.03 5.25
CA VAL A 261 -4.63 21.51 5.78
C VAL A 261 -4.70 19.99 5.67
N TYR A 262 -5.07 19.34 6.76
CA TYR A 262 -5.35 17.91 6.84
C TYR A 262 -6.86 17.66 6.92
N THR A 263 -7.38 16.83 6.02
CA THR A 263 -8.81 16.45 6.01
C THR A 263 -9.10 15.15 6.75
N SER A 264 -8.05 14.38 7.08
CA SER A 264 -8.11 13.11 7.82
C SER A 264 -7.20 13.17 9.05
N ARG A 265 -7.71 12.72 10.20
CA ARG A 265 -6.92 12.67 11.45
C ARG A 265 -5.73 11.72 11.34
N LYS A 266 -5.85 10.66 10.54
CA LYS A 266 -4.77 9.68 10.33
C LYS A 266 -3.61 10.23 9.50
N ALA A 267 -3.82 11.34 8.80
CA ALA A 267 -2.80 11.98 7.97
C ALA A 267 -2.00 13.03 8.74
N ILE A 268 -2.39 13.35 9.98
CA ILE A 268 -1.70 14.33 10.82
C ILE A 268 -0.38 13.68 11.31
N PRO A 269 0.79 14.29 11.04
CA PRO A 269 2.08 13.85 11.56
C PRO A 269 2.11 13.82 13.09
N ASP A 270 2.89 12.90 13.66
CA ASP A 270 2.98 12.72 15.11
C ASP A 270 3.56 13.93 15.86
N ASN A 271 4.31 14.80 15.18
CA ASN A 271 4.83 16.04 15.77
C ASN A 271 3.80 17.19 15.79
N LEU A 272 2.65 17.06 15.13
CA LEU A 272 1.63 18.10 15.08
C LEU A 272 0.49 17.80 16.05
N HIS A 273 0.20 18.76 16.92
CA HIS A 273 -0.77 18.58 17.99
C HIS A 273 -1.78 19.72 18.07
N PRO A 274 -3.01 19.46 18.56
CA PRO A 274 -3.95 20.52 18.88
C PRO A 274 -3.45 21.37 20.05
N ALA A 275 -3.99 22.58 20.17
CA ALA A 275 -3.72 23.51 21.28
C ALA A 275 -3.83 22.85 22.67
N SER A 276 -4.76 21.90 22.82
CA SER A 276 -5.02 21.16 24.07
C SER A 276 -3.90 20.22 24.53
N TYR A 277 -2.93 19.91 23.66
CA TYR A 277 -1.71 19.16 24.01
C TYR A 277 -0.73 19.98 24.84
N PHE A 278 -0.73 21.31 24.64
CA PHE A 278 0.19 22.23 25.28
C PHE A 278 -0.34 22.74 26.63
N LEU A 279 0.47 23.52 27.34
CA LEU A 279 0.10 24.12 28.63
C LEU A 279 -1.19 24.94 28.48
N ARG A 280 -2.21 24.63 29.28
CA ARG A 280 -3.57 25.24 29.19
C ARG A 280 -3.66 26.65 29.79
N GLU A 281 -2.52 27.30 30.03
CA GLU A 281 -2.49 28.67 30.52
C GLU A 281 -2.76 29.63 29.36
N THR A 282 -3.62 30.62 29.59
CA THR A 282 -4.12 31.52 28.54
C THR A 282 -3.01 32.31 27.86
N TRP A 283 -1.96 32.69 28.58
CA TRP A 283 -0.81 33.36 28.00
C TRP A 283 -0.02 32.41 27.09
N PHE A 284 0.20 31.16 27.51
CA PHE A 284 0.97 30.19 26.72
C PHE A 284 0.26 29.90 25.41
N GLN A 285 -1.04 29.68 25.47
CA GLN A 285 -1.89 29.39 24.31
C GLN A 285 -1.91 30.55 23.29
N LYS A 286 -1.74 31.80 23.74
CA LYS A 286 -1.64 32.96 22.86
C LYS A 286 -0.30 33.08 22.14
N GLU A 287 0.75 32.47 22.67
CA GLU A 287 2.10 32.49 22.08
C GLU A 287 2.31 31.37 21.05
N LEU A 288 1.39 30.41 20.96
CA LEU A 288 1.44 29.32 20.00
C LEU A 288 1.32 29.83 18.56
N SER A 289 2.21 29.37 17.69
CA SER A 289 2.18 29.69 16.25
C SER A 289 1.62 28.50 15.46
N PRO A 290 0.48 28.67 14.76
CA PRO A 290 -0.14 27.57 14.03
C PRO A 290 0.70 27.18 12.81
N ALA A 291 1.00 25.88 12.68
CA ALA A 291 1.75 25.33 11.56
C ALA A 291 0.83 24.76 10.48
N ALA A 292 -0.29 24.18 10.89
CA ALA A 292 -1.27 23.57 9.99
C ALA A 292 -2.68 23.62 10.61
N ALA A 293 -3.68 23.09 9.91
CA ALA A 293 -5.02 22.92 10.45
C ALA A 293 -5.57 21.53 10.10
N TYR A 294 -6.37 20.97 10.99
CA TYR A 294 -7.27 19.86 10.64
C TYR A 294 -8.65 20.42 10.30
N ILE A 295 -9.20 20.08 9.13
CA ILE A 295 -10.53 20.49 8.69
C ILE A 295 -11.31 19.26 8.24
N GLY A 296 -12.21 18.78 9.09
CA GLY A 296 -13.17 17.72 8.77
C GLY A 296 -14.48 18.28 8.19
N LYS A 297 -15.47 17.39 8.01
CA LYS A 297 -16.78 17.76 7.45
C LYS A 297 -17.60 18.72 8.32
N LYS A 298 -17.40 18.70 9.65
CA LYS A 298 -18.22 19.46 10.61
C LYS A 298 -17.41 20.25 11.64
N SER A 299 -16.11 19.98 11.76
CA SER A 299 -15.25 20.59 12.77
C SER A 299 -13.82 20.67 12.28
N GLY A 300 -13.07 21.60 12.86
CA GLY A 300 -11.67 21.81 12.56
C GLY A 300 -10.97 22.60 13.67
N TRP A 301 -9.65 22.55 13.70
CA TRP A 301 -8.81 23.25 14.66
C TRP A 301 -7.39 23.43 14.10
N LEU A 302 -6.68 24.41 14.65
CA LEU A 302 -5.26 24.64 14.34
C LEU A 302 -4.39 23.57 15.00
N LEU A 303 -3.31 23.23 14.30
CA LEU A 303 -2.28 22.29 14.70
C LEU A 303 -0.96 23.05 14.86
N TYR A 304 -0.21 22.65 15.86
CA TYR A 304 1.03 23.30 16.30
C TYR A 304 2.12 22.24 16.42
N ASP A 305 3.35 22.62 16.11
CA ASP A 305 4.50 21.72 16.23
C ASP A 305 4.83 21.45 17.71
N SER A 306 5.19 20.22 18.06
CA SER A 306 5.61 19.85 19.41
C SER A 306 6.83 20.66 19.88
N ALA A 307 7.66 21.15 18.95
CA ALA A 307 8.78 22.05 19.20
C ALA A 307 8.37 23.42 19.79
N GLU A 308 7.09 23.81 19.68
CA GLU A 308 6.59 25.07 20.26
C GLU A 308 6.80 25.14 21.78
N ASN A 309 6.80 23.99 22.47
CA ASN A 309 7.15 23.95 23.89
C ASN A 309 8.57 24.48 24.13
N ALA A 310 9.55 23.95 23.40
CA ALA A 310 10.94 24.37 23.54
C ALA A 310 11.13 25.84 23.11
N ARG A 311 10.46 26.26 22.03
CA ARG A 311 10.51 27.66 21.55
C ARG A 311 9.97 28.63 22.59
N ILE A 312 8.78 28.38 23.14
CA ILE A 312 8.14 29.26 24.13
C ILE A 312 8.92 29.26 25.45
N GLN A 313 9.48 28.10 25.86
CA GLN A 313 10.37 28.03 27.02
C GLN A 313 11.65 28.84 26.83
N ALA A 314 12.26 28.81 25.64
CA ALA A 314 13.44 29.60 25.32
C ALA A 314 13.13 31.11 25.27
N LEU A 315 11.95 31.51 24.82
CA LEU A 315 11.52 32.91 24.80
C LEU A 315 11.18 33.46 26.18
N PHE A 316 10.59 32.63 27.06
CA PHE A 316 10.13 33.05 28.37
C PHE A 316 10.66 32.17 29.52
N PRO A 317 11.98 31.99 29.67
CA PRO A 317 12.56 31.02 30.59
C PRO A 317 12.15 31.26 32.05
N LEU A 318 12.03 32.54 32.45
CA LEU A 318 11.63 32.92 33.81
C LEU A 318 10.18 32.53 34.16
N ARG A 319 9.29 32.39 33.17
CA ARG A 319 7.88 32.01 33.40
C ARG A 319 7.77 30.53 33.77
N PHE A 320 8.66 29.69 33.25
CA PHE A 320 8.73 28.26 33.58
C PHE A 320 9.59 27.98 34.81
N ASN A 321 10.45 28.92 35.21
CA ASN A 321 11.36 28.67 36.31
C ASN A 321 10.61 28.56 37.66
N LYS A 322 10.93 27.48 38.37
CA LYS A 322 10.51 27.21 39.75
C LYS A 322 11.80 27.17 40.59
N PRO A 323 12.25 28.34 41.10
CA PRO A 323 13.51 28.40 41.84
C PRO A 323 13.44 27.46 43.05
N LEU A 324 14.47 26.64 43.20
CA LEU A 324 14.68 25.86 44.41
C LEU A 324 14.87 26.85 45.57
N ARG A 325 14.25 26.57 46.71
CA ARG A 325 14.31 27.40 47.90
C ARG A 325 14.85 26.58 49.05
N PHE A 326 15.86 27.10 49.73
CA PHE A 326 16.40 26.53 50.95
C PHE A 326 15.78 27.21 52.18
N PRO A 327 15.86 26.60 53.37
CA PRO A 327 15.46 27.26 54.60
C PRO A 327 16.17 28.61 54.76
N GLY A 328 15.39 29.67 55.02
CA GLY A 328 15.91 31.04 55.10
C GLY A 328 15.89 31.83 53.78
N ASP A 329 15.57 31.20 52.64
CA ASP A 329 15.36 31.91 51.38
C ASP A 329 13.99 32.59 51.33
N ALA A 330 13.96 33.77 50.71
CA ALA A 330 12.75 34.52 50.41
C ALA A 330 12.64 34.75 48.89
N LEU A 331 11.46 34.51 48.34
CA LEU A 331 11.15 34.81 46.95
C LEU A 331 10.31 36.08 46.88
N LEU A 332 10.93 37.19 46.49
CA LEU A 332 10.38 38.53 46.66
C LEU A 332 10.13 39.25 45.35
N THR A 333 9.10 40.10 45.34
CA THR A 333 8.87 41.07 44.26
C THR A 333 9.80 42.26 44.40
N ARG A 334 9.99 43.02 43.31
CA ARG A 334 10.74 44.28 43.34
C ARG A 334 10.25 45.23 44.45
N SER A 335 8.94 45.38 44.60
CA SER A 335 8.33 46.22 45.62
C SER A 335 8.60 45.71 47.04
N ALA A 336 8.66 44.40 47.25
CA ALA A 336 8.98 43.81 48.55
C ALA A 336 10.46 44.01 48.91
N LEU A 337 11.38 43.88 47.94
CA LEU A 337 12.81 44.17 48.15
C LEU A 337 13.07 45.63 48.55
N LEU A 338 12.39 46.57 47.89
CA LEU A 338 12.48 47.99 48.25
C LEU A 338 11.96 48.26 49.68
N LYS A 339 10.88 47.59 50.09
CA LYS A 339 10.36 47.67 51.47
C LYS A 339 11.31 47.05 52.50
N ALA A 340 12.02 45.99 52.11
CA ALA A 340 13.06 45.34 52.92
C ALA A 340 14.35 46.17 53.04
N GLY A 341 14.40 47.37 52.47
CA GLY A 341 15.48 48.34 52.67
C GLY A 341 16.55 48.33 51.58
N LEU A 342 16.39 47.58 50.48
CA LEU A 342 17.30 47.69 49.33
C LEU A 342 17.03 48.96 48.53
N THR A 343 18.10 49.59 48.04
CA THR A 343 18.00 50.70 47.09
C THR A 343 17.62 50.20 45.69
N LYS A 344 17.07 51.08 44.84
CA LYS A 344 16.72 50.73 43.44
C LYS A 344 17.92 50.16 42.68
N LEU A 345 19.10 50.75 42.86
CA LEU A 345 20.33 50.33 42.18
C LEU A 345 20.75 48.91 42.61
N GLN A 346 20.59 48.58 43.89
CA GLN A 346 20.86 47.22 44.37
C GLN A 346 19.84 46.21 43.82
N VAL A 347 18.55 46.57 43.75
CA VAL A 347 17.53 45.66 43.22
C VAL A 347 17.68 45.45 41.72
N ASP A 348 17.99 46.50 40.96
CA ASP A 348 18.17 46.41 39.51
C ASP A 348 19.45 45.62 39.13
N ALA A 349 20.40 45.47 40.06
CA ALA A 349 21.58 44.62 39.92
C ALA A 349 21.31 43.12 40.21
N LEU A 350 20.18 42.78 40.83
CA LEU A 350 19.84 41.38 41.13
C LEU A 350 19.29 40.69 39.88
N PRO A 351 19.76 39.47 39.54
CA PRO A 351 19.16 38.69 38.48
C PRO A 351 17.77 38.19 38.91
N PRO A 352 16.71 38.42 38.11
CA PRO A 352 15.41 37.82 38.37
C PRO A 352 15.50 36.31 38.18
N VAL A 353 14.91 35.55 39.10
CA VAL A 353 14.91 34.08 39.04
C VAL A 353 13.62 33.53 38.47
N ALA A 354 12.51 34.27 38.52
CA ALA A 354 11.23 33.81 37.99
C ALA A 354 10.32 34.99 37.62
N GLU A 355 9.31 34.72 36.81
CA GLU A 355 8.22 35.65 36.49
C GLU A 355 6.88 35.05 36.90
N ARG A 356 5.96 35.90 37.36
CA ARG A 356 4.58 35.53 37.66
C ARG A 356 3.63 36.55 37.07
N GLN A 357 2.44 36.08 36.72
CA GLN A 357 1.38 36.94 36.22
C GLN A 357 0.49 37.40 37.37
N ASN A 358 0.19 38.69 37.41
CA ASN A 358 -0.80 39.23 38.34
C ASN A 358 -2.21 38.79 37.88
N GLY A 359 -2.95 38.10 38.74
CA GLY A 359 -4.30 37.60 38.40
C GLY A 359 -5.36 38.69 38.17
N PHE A 360 -5.12 39.93 38.65
CA PHE A 360 -6.04 41.06 38.48
C PHE A 360 -5.68 41.94 37.28
N SER A 361 -4.41 42.34 37.14
CA SER A 361 -3.98 43.22 36.04
C SER A 361 -3.54 42.47 34.77
N GLY A 362 -3.24 41.18 34.88
CA GLY A 362 -2.65 40.39 33.78
C GLY A 362 -1.18 40.72 33.49
N GLU A 363 -0.58 41.67 34.21
CA GLU A 363 0.81 42.08 34.03
C GLU A 363 1.78 41.07 34.62
N TRP A 364 2.91 40.88 33.94
CA TRP A 364 4.01 40.05 34.41
C TRP A 364 4.95 40.83 35.31
N TYR A 365 5.35 40.24 36.43
CA TYR A 365 6.33 40.80 37.33
C TYR A 365 7.42 39.79 37.68
N LYS A 366 8.63 40.31 37.89
CA LYS A 366 9.82 39.54 38.23
C LYS A 366 9.89 39.24 39.72
N LEU A 367 10.41 38.07 40.02
CA LEU A 367 10.72 37.57 41.35
C LEU A 367 12.22 37.34 41.50
N TYR A 368 12.71 37.61 42.70
CA TYR A 368 14.12 37.56 43.06
C TYR A 368 14.27 36.63 44.26
N LEU A 369 15.23 35.71 44.20
CA LEU A 369 15.57 34.84 45.31
C LEU A 369 16.66 35.53 46.13
N ILE A 370 16.44 35.70 47.42
CA ILE A 370 17.40 36.32 48.32
C ILE A 370 17.37 35.63 49.69
N ALA A 371 18.53 35.46 50.31
CA ALA A 371 18.60 34.94 51.66
C ALA A 371 18.10 36.00 52.64
N LYS A 372 17.12 35.66 53.49
CA LYS A 372 16.43 36.61 54.36
C LYS A 372 17.38 37.36 55.31
N ASN A 373 18.42 36.69 55.79
CA ASN A 373 19.46 37.26 56.65
C ASN A 373 20.34 38.33 55.99
N THR A 374 20.31 38.44 54.65
CA THR A 374 21.05 39.46 53.89
C THR A 374 20.24 40.74 53.67
N LEU A 375 18.95 40.74 54.05
CA LEU A 375 18.07 41.89 53.90
C LEU A 375 18.34 42.92 55.03
N PRO A 376 18.40 44.22 54.72
CA PRO A 376 18.56 45.26 55.73
C PRO A 376 17.45 45.26 56.80
N ASN A 377 16.20 45.00 56.40
CA ASN A 377 15.04 44.96 57.29
C ASN A 377 14.26 43.64 57.10
N PRO A 378 14.74 42.51 57.67
CA PRO A 378 14.19 41.18 57.40
C PRO A 378 12.74 40.99 57.93
N ASP A 379 12.33 41.75 58.94
CA ASP A 379 11.00 41.65 59.57
C ASP A 379 9.86 42.24 58.72
N THR A 380 10.20 43.02 57.69
CA THR A 380 9.22 43.62 56.77
C THR A 380 8.72 42.64 55.71
N VAL A 381 9.32 41.45 55.63
CA VAL A 381 8.98 40.40 54.66
C VAL A 381 8.02 39.40 55.29
N PRO A 382 6.82 39.17 54.71
CA PRO A 382 5.87 38.18 55.23
C PRO A 382 6.46 36.77 55.29
N LEU A 383 6.16 36.04 56.37
CA LEU A 383 6.53 34.61 56.51
C LEU A 383 6.02 33.75 55.36
N SER A 384 4.88 34.09 54.76
CA SER A 384 4.31 33.40 53.58
C SER A 384 5.14 33.55 52.30
N CYS A 385 6.09 34.48 52.26
CA CYS A 385 7.04 34.67 51.16
C CYS A 385 8.37 33.90 51.37
N CYS A 386 8.56 33.32 52.56
CA CYS A 386 9.77 32.59 52.95
C CYS A 386 9.48 31.08 52.98
N THR A 387 10.50 30.26 52.77
CA THR A 387 10.44 28.83 53.10
C THR A 387 10.46 28.68 54.63
N PRO A 388 9.54 27.90 55.25
CA PRO A 388 9.54 27.70 56.69
C PRO A 388 10.86 27.09 57.16
N GLU A 389 11.34 27.52 58.33
CA GLU A 389 12.53 26.96 58.97
C GLU A 389 12.27 25.48 59.29
N ILE A 390 13.08 24.58 58.71
CA ILE A 390 13.05 23.17 59.09
C ILE A 390 13.82 23.08 60.43
N PRO A 391 13.22 22.56 61.52
CA PRO A 391 13.94 22.36 62.76
C PRO A 391 15.16 21.46 62.53
N ALA A 392 16.29 21.79 63.17
CA ALA A 392 17.62 21.23 62.93
C ALA A 392 17.82 19.75 63.32
N THR A 393 16.83 18.90 63.13
CA THR A 393 16.86 17.47 63.50
C THR A 393 16.96 16.50 62.33
N ASP A 394 17.02 16.97 61.08
CA ASP A 394 17.05 16.06 59.92
C ASP A 394 18.19 16.37 58.93
N LEU A 395 19.43 16.30 59.43
CA LEU A 395 20.66 16.39 58.61
C LEU A 395 20.70 15.34 57.47
N HIS A 396 19.95 14.24 57.60
CA HIS A 396 19.91 13.17 56.62
C HIS A 396 19.18 13.52 55.32
N THR A 397 18.28 14.50 55.35
CA THR A 397 17.52 14.93 54.16
C THR A 397 18.34 15.91 53.30
N THR A 398 19.20 16.73 53.92
CA THR A 398 20.09 17.67 53.22
C THR A 398 21.22 16.95 52.49
N GLU A 399 21.85 15.92 53.10
CA GLU A 399 22.88 15.11 52.44
C GLU A 399 22.33 14.32 51.24
N ARG A 400 21.10 13.81 51.34
CA ARG A 400 20.42 13.12 50.22
C ARG A 400 20.14 14.05 49.05
N VAL A 401 19.72 15.29 49.30
CA VAL A 401 19.48 16.29 48.25
C VAL A 401 20.79 16.76 47.61
N ILE A 402 21.87 16.94 48.38
CA ILE A 402 23.20 17.27 47.85
C ILE A 402 23.76 16.12 46.99
N GLN A 403 23.54 14.86 47.37
CA GLN A 403 23.94 13.71 46.53
C GLN A 403 23.15 13.63 45.22
N ILE A 404 21.84 13.94 45.23
CA ILE A 404 21.01 13.99 44.02
C ILE A 404 21.42 15.14 43.10
N LEU A 405 21.83 16.29 43.66
CA LEU A 405 22.35 17.41 42.87
C LEU A 405 23.73 17.13 42.27
N LYS A 406 24.61 16.43 43.01
CA LYS A 406 25.91 15.98 42.50
C LYS A 406 25.80 14.90 41.43
N SER A 407 24.77 14.05 41.46
CA SER A 407 24.56 13.03 40.43
C SER A 407 23.91 13.56 39.15
N GLN A 408 23.26 14.73 39.20
CA GLN A 408 22.73 15.43 38.02
C GLN A 408 23.74 16.39 37.36
N GLN A 409 24.80 16.76 38.08
CA GLN A 409 25.97 17.47 37.54
C GLN A 409 27.11 16.48 37.24
N GLY A 410 26.89 15.59 36.28
CA GLY A 410 27.98 14.82 35.68
C GLY A 410 28.84 15.73 34.81
N GLU A 411 30.03 16.11 35.28
CA GLU A 411 31.06 16.69 34.43
C GLU A 411 31.70 15.60 33.57
N HIS A 412 31.53 15.79 32.26
CA HIS A 412 32.61 15.54 31.32
C HIS A 412 33.86 16.31 31.77
N SER A 413 34.97 15.58 31.85
CA SER A 413 36.37 15.99 32.02
C SER A 413 36.86 16.20 33.45
#